data_AF-A0A4Q4SGS0-F1
#
_entry.id   AF-A0A4Q4SGS0-F1
#
_cell.length_a   1.000
_cell.length_b   1.000
_cell.length_c   1.000
_cell.angle_alpha   90.00
_cell.angle_beta   90.00
_cell.angle_gamma   90.00
#
_symmetry.space_group_name_H-M   'P 1'
#
loop_
_entity.id
_entity.type
_entity.pdbx_description
1 polymer ?
#
loop_
_entity_poly.entity_id
_entity_poly.type
_entity_poly.pdbx_seq_one_letter_code
_entity_poly.pdbx_strand_id
1 'polypeptide(L)'
;MQFSLLLVAAYACSASARLTWSLAKASNPTADQRDAYTKIEAAMTKAVARYGKYSDANKTIRVAYAPGVPTAEANYNGDLRFGSDRAYMTERTAMHEISHTLGVGQTAAFNTKCAAGDWKTALPLLRSFDGANAKITCGGGHFWPYGLNYDTEWSETNANRHVQIVEAMLTDGM
;
A
#
# COMPACT_ATOMS: atom_id res chain seq x y z
N MET A 1 -23.31 24.44 -50.14
CA MET A 1 -22.24 24.38 -49.12
C MET A 1 -22.57 23.24 -48.17
N GLN A 2 -21.91 22.09 -48.31
CA GLN A 2 -22.14 20.92 -47.45
C GLN A 2 -21.33 21.06 -46.17
N PHE A 3 -22.01 21.13 -45.02
CA PHE A 3 -21.38 21.02 -43.71
C PHE A 3 -21.23 19.55 -43.35
N SER A 4 -19.98 19.07 -43.32
CA SER A 4 -19.65 17.75 -42.77
C SER A 4 -19.30 17.92 -41.29
N LEU A 5 -20.09 17.33 -40.39
CA LEU A 5 -19.72 17.18 -38.99
C LEU A 5 -18.75 16.01 -38.83
N LEU A 6 -17.50 16.31 -38.46
CA LEU A 6 -16.54 15.34 -37.96
C LEU A 6 -16.81 15.09 -36.47
N LEU A 7 -17.28 13.88 -36.15
CA LEU A 7 -17.29 13.36 -34.78
C LEU A 7 -15.86 12.94 -34.40
N VAL A 8 -15.22 13.72 -33.52
CA VAL A 8 -13.95 13.37 -32.90
C VAL A 8 -14.26 12.49 -31.68
N ALA A 9 -13.92 11.21 -31.75
CA ALA A 9 -13.90 10.34 -30.59
C ALA A 9 -12.66 10.69 -29.74
N ALA A 10 -12.88 11.35 -28.60
CA ALA A 10 -11.83 11.59 -27.62
C ALA A 10 -11.57 10.27 -26.85
N TYR A 11 -10.45 9.61 -27.16
CA TYR A 11 -9.91 8.57 -26.28
C TYR A 11 -9.33 9.25 -25.04
N ALA A 12 -10.09 9.22 -23.93
CA ALA A 12 -9.56 9.60 -22.63
C ALA A 12 -8.56 8.53 -22.18
N CYS A 13 -7.28 8.73 -22.49
CA CYS A 13 -6.21 7.98 -21.85
C CYS A 13 -6.11 8.48 -20.40
N SER A 14 -6.88 7.86 -19.50
CA SER A 14 -6.67 8.06 -18.06
C SER A 14 -5.37 7.36 -17.72
N ALA A 15 -4.24 8.07 -17.82
CA ALA A 15 -3.02 7.66 -17.16
C ALA A 15 -3.26 7.83 -15.66
N SER A 16 -3.90 6.84 -15.02
CA SER A 16 -3.90 6.74 -13.57
C SER A 16 -2.44 6.62 -13.16
N ALA A 17 -1.91 7.68 -12.55
CA ALA A 17 -0.57 7.66 -12.01
C ALA A 17 -0.56 6.65 -10.84
N ARG A 18 -0.09 5.44 -11.16
CA ARG A 18 0.04 4.31 -10.23
C ARG A 18 1.12 4.57 -9.20
N LEU A 19 1.13 3.77 -8.13
CA LEU A 19 2.26 3.67 -7.22
C LEU A 19 3.57 3.46 -8.00
N THR A 20 4.53 4.36 -7.79
CA THR A 20 5.89 4.25 -8.32
C THR A 20 6.87 4.15 -7.17
N TRP A 21 8.00 3.48 -7.37
CA TRP A 21 9.02 3.36 -6.34
C TRP A 21 10.43 3.40 -6.90
N SER A 22 11.38 3.83 -6.07
CA SER A 22 12.82 3.73 -6.32
C SER A 22 13.53 3.28 -5.05
N LEU A 23 14.62 2.52 -5.20
CA LEU A 23 15.46 2.09 -4.08
C LEU A 23 16.79 2.85 -4.10
N ALA A 24 17.09 3.56 -3.01
CA ALA A 24 18.38 4.18 -2.80
C ALA A 24 19.46 3.11 -2.64
N LYS A 25 20.45 3.11 -3.55
CA LYS A 25 21.58 2.18 -3.55
C LYS A 25 22.90 2.93 -3.48
N ALA A 26 23.84 2.41 -2.68
CA ALA A 26 25.21 2.89 -2.70
C ALA A 26 25.86 2.60 -4.08
N SER A 27 26.77 3.47 -4.52
CA SER A 27 27.50 3.29 -5.78
C SER A 27 28.43 2.07 -5.77
N ASN A 28 29.00 1.74 -4.61
CA ASN A 28 29.81 0.53 -4.37
C ASN A 28 29.23 -0.25 -3.19
N PRO A 29 28.21 -1.10 -3.41
CA PRO A 29 27.49 -1.75 -2.33
C PRO A 29 28.28 -2.89 -1.68
N THR A 30 28.21 -3.02 -0.37
CA THR A 30 28.73 -4.17 0.39
C THR A 30 27.96 -5.45 0.05
N ALA A 31 28.48 -6.62 0.46
CA ALA A 31 27.76 -7.89 0.28
C ALA A 31 26.40 -7.88 0.99
N ASP A 32 26.34 -7.34 2.20
CA ASP A 32 25.11 -7.13 2.96
C ASP A 32 24.12 -6.25 2.19
N GLN A 33 24.57 -5.08 1.72
CA GLN A 33 23.72 -4.17 0.95
C GLN A 33 23.17 -4.82 -0.33
N ARG A 34 24.00 -5.58 -1.07
CA ARG A 34 23.55 -6.28 -2.28
C ARG A 34 22.45 -7.32 -1.99
N ASP A 35 22.60 -8.08 -0.92
CA ASP A 35 21.58 -9.05 -0.49
C ASP A 35 20.28 -8.34 -0.07
N ALA A 36 20.38 -7.28 0.73
CA ALA A 36 19.23 -6.46 1.13
C ALA A 36 18.52 -5.89 -0.10
N TYR A 37 19.24 -5.25 -1.01
CA TYR A 37 18.68 -4.65 -2.21
C TYR A 37 17.92 -5.66 -3.05
N THR A 38 18.50 -6.84 -3.29
CA THR A 38 17.86 -7.90 -4.08
C THR A 38 16.50 -8.30 -3.48
N LYS A 39 16.42 -8.45 -2.15
CA LYS A 39 15.18 -8.84 -1.46
C LYS A 39 14.16 -7.73 -1.42
N ILE A 40 14.59 -6.49 -1.12
CA ILE A 40 13.73 -5.30 -1.10
C ILE A 40 13.13 -5.07 -2.49
N GLU A 41 13.92 -5.17 -3.56
CA GLU A 41 13.42 -5.02 -4.93
C GLU A 41 12.39 -6.08 -5.27
N ALA A 42 12.63 -7.34 -4.90
CA ALA A 42 11.66 -8.42 -5.12
C ALA A 42 10.35 -8.17 -4.34
N ALA A 43 10.44 -7.74 -3.08
CA ALA A 43 9.29 -7.42 -2.25
C ALA A 43 8.47 -6.24 -2.81
N MET A 44 9.12 -5.11 -3.08
CA MET A 44 8.49 -3.89 -3.60
C MET A 44 7.88 -4.12 -4.99
N THR A 45 8.57 -4.87 -5.87
CA THR A 45 8.03 -5.21 -7.19
C THR A 45 6.71 -5.95 -7.07
N LYS A 46 6.64 -6.98 -6.22
CA LYS A 46 5.41 -7.76 -6.02
C LYS A 46 4.31 -6.93 -5.36
N ALA A 47 4.64 -6.19 -4.32
CA ALA A 47 3.69 -5.36 -3.59
C ALA A 47 3.05 -4.29 -4.51
N VAL A 48 3.86 -3.54 -5.27
CA VAL A 48 3.37 -2.52 -6.20
C VAL A 48 2.58 -3.15 -7.36
N ALA A 49 3.01 -4.31 -7.87
CA ALA A 49 2.23 -5.04 -8.88
C ALA A 49 0.86 -5.48 -8.36
N ARG A 50 0.77 -5.86 -7.08
CA ARG A 50 -0.50 -6.22 -6.44
C ARG A 50 -1.39 -5.01 -6.20
N TYR A 51 -0.83 -3.90 -5.70
CA TYR A 51 -1.56 -2.63 -5.61
C TYR A 51 -2.13 -2.21 -6.96
N GLY A 52 -1.34 -2.28 -8.03
CA GLY A 52 -1.77 -1.93 -9.39
C GLY A 52 -2.88 -2.82 -9.98
N LYS A 53 -3.26 -3.94 -9.33
CA LYS A 53 -4.40 -4.77 -9.73
C LYS A 53 -5.72 -4.38 -9.05
N TYR A 54 -5.66 -3.82 -7.84
CA TYR A 54 -6.85 -3.66 -6.98
C TYR A 54 -7.02 -2.24 -6.41
N SER A 55 -6.16 -1.30 -6.78
CA SER A 55 -6.15 0.07 -6.28
C SER A 55 -5.73 1.04 -7.38
N ASP A 56 -6.35 2.22 -7.37
CA ASP A 56 -5.98 3.36 -8.21
C ASP A 56 -5.13 4.39 -7.43
N ALA A 57 -4.62 4.00 -6.26
CA ALA A 57 -3.81 4.86 -5.41
C ALA A 57 -2.53 5.36 -6.11
N ASN A 58 -2.19 6.61 -5.79
CA ASN A 58 -1.06 7.33 -6.36
C ASN A 58 -0.10 7.79 -5.26
N LYS A 59 1.16 7.35 -5.36
CA LYS A 59 2.25 7.78 -4.49
C LYS A 59 3.58 7.49 -5.19
N THR A 60 4.55 8.38 -5.03
CA THR A 60 5.96 8.07 -5.29
C THR A 60 6.62 7.66 -3.99
N ILE A 61 7.10 6.42 -3.94
CA ILE A 61 7.69 5.80 -2.75
C ILE A 61 9.20 5.77 -2.90
N ARG A 62 9.92 6.35 -1.94
CA ARG A 62 11.38 6.35 -1.88
C ARG A 62 11.80 5.32 -0.85
N VAL A 63 12.33 4.22 -1.36
CA VAL A 63 12.73 3.06 -0.57
C VAL A 63 14.20 3.16 -0.18
N ALA A 64 14.55 2.80 1.04
CA ALA A 64 15.95 2.66 1.44
C ALA A 64 16.18 1.43 2.33
N TYR A 65 17.40 0.91 2.27
CA TYR A 65 17.92 -0.02 3.27
C TYR A 65 18.57 0.78 4.40
N ALA A 66 18.04 0.66 5.62
CA ALA A 66 18.45 1.40 6.80
C ALA A 66 18.64 0.42 7.97
N PRO A 67 19.84 -0.16 8.15
CA PRO A 67 20.11 -1.20 9.17
C PRO A 67 19.76 -0.82 10.62
N GLY A 68 19.66 0.47 10.93
CA GLY A 68 19.23 0.95 12.26
C GLY A 68 17.72 0.84 12.52
N VAL A 69 16.92 0.53 11.50
CA VAL A 69 15.49 0.24 11.64
C VAL A 69 15.35 -1.22 12.09
N PRO A 70 14.58 -1.53 13.16
CA PRO A 70 14.43 -2.90 13.64
C PRO A 70 13.78 -3.85 12.62
N THR A 71 12.75 -3.38 11.91
CA THR A 71 11.95 -4.19 10.99
C THR A 71 11.79 -3.49 9.64
N ALA A 72 10.76 -2.66 9.48
CA ALA A 72 10.55 -1.70 8.44
C ALA A 72 9.74 -0.53 9.01
N GLU A 73 9.76 0.61 8.35
CA GLU A 73 8.94 1.76 8.73
C GLU A 73 8.66 2.65 7.52
N ALA A 74 7.53 3.35 7.55
CA ALA A 74 7.14 4.27 6.49
C ALA A 74 6.48 5.54 7.02
N ASN A 75 6.46 6.56 6.17
CA ASN A 75 5.82 7.83 6.44
C ASN A 75 4.93 8.25 5.26
N TYR A 76 3.87 9.01 5.55
CA TYR A 76 2.92 9.48 4.54
C TYR A 76 3.55 10.29 3.39
N ASN A 77 4.71 10.91 3.65
CA ASN A 77 5.50 11.64 2.66
C ASN A 77 6.14 10.73 1.57
N GLY A 78 5.96 9.42 1.66
CA GLY A 78 6.46 8.43 0.71
C GLY A 78 7.82 7.81 1.07
N ASP A 79 8.40 8.11 2.23
CA ASP A 79 9.55 7.36 2.75
C ASP A 79 9.13 5.95 3.16
N LEU A 80 9.89 4.94 2.74
CA LEU A 80 9.73 3.55 3.18
C LEU A 80 11.12 2.96 3.41
N ARG A 81 11.39 2.44 4.61
CA ARG A 81 12.72 1.94 4.99
C ARG A 81 12.62 0.51 5.50
N PHE A 82 13.54 -0.33 5.05
CA PHE A 82 13.72 -1.69 5.57
C PHE A 82 14.97 -1.77 6.44
N GLY A 83 14.83 -2.45 7.57
CA GLY A 83 15.88 -2.77 8.54
C GLY A 83 16.86 -3.84 8.08
N SER A 84 17.77 -4.24 8.97
CA SER A 84 18.76 -5.29 8.69
C SER A 84 18.16 -6.70 8.59
N ASP A 85 17.03 -6.97 9.26
CA ASP A 85 16.46 -8.31 9.29
C ASP A 85 15.75 -8.67 7.97
N ARG A 86 16.26 -9.72 7.31
CA ARG A 86 15.74 -10.22 6.03
C ARG A 86 14.36 -10.84 6.13
N ALA A 87 13.94 -11.26 7.32
CA ALA A 87 12.58 -11.76 7.56
C ALA A 87 11.52 -10.70 7.26
N TYR A 88 11.87 -9.41 7.32
CA TYR A 88 10.96 -8.31 7.01
C TYR A 88 11.07 -7.80 5.57
N MET A 89 11.99 -8.29 4.74
CA MET A 89 12.10 -7.91 3.32
C MET A 89 11.19 -8.78 2.44
N THR A 90 9.91 -8.78 2.78
CA THR A 90 8.88 -9.63 2.17
C THR A 90 7.79 -8.78 1.51
N GLU A 91 7.04 -9.39 0.58
CA GLU A 91 5.90 -8.73 -0.04
C GLU A 91 4.87 -8.25 1.00
N ARG A 92 4.58 -9.07 2.02
CA ARG A 92 3.71 -8.68 3.13
C ARG A 92 4.17 -7.38 3.77
N THR A 93 5.44 -7.29 4.18
CA THR A 93 5.94 -6.09 4.86
C THR A 93 5.86 -4.90 3.92
N ALA A 94 6.30 -5.06 2.67
CA ALA A 94 6.22 -4.00 1.69
C ALA A 94 4.78 -3.47 1.52
N MET A 95 3.79 -4.36 1.46
CA MET A 95 2.38 -3.95 1.37
C MET A 95 1.91 -3.20 2.61
N HIS A 96 2.21 -3.72 3.80
CA HIS A 96 1.91 -3.07 5.07
C HIS A 96 2.49 -1.65 5.12
N GLU A 97 3.78 -1.50 4.81
CA GLU A 97 4.45 -0.20 4.82
C GLU A 97 3.93 0.74 3.71
N ILE A 98 3.59 0.22 2.53
CA ILE A 98 2.92 1.02 1.48
C ILE A 98 1.61 1.61 2.02
N SER A 99 0.83 0.85 2.79
CA SER A 99 -0.42 1.36 3.38
C SER A 99 -0.18 2.57 4.31
N HIS A 100 0.94 2.59 5.04
CA HIS A 100 1.35 3.75 5.83
C HIS A 100 1.68 4.96 4.95
N THR A 101 2.38 4.76 3.82
CA THR A 101 2.61 5.86 2.85
C THR A 101 1.31 6.42 2.25
N LEU A 102 0.23 5.65 2.30
CA LEU A 102 -1.09 6.01 1.80
C LEU A 102 -2.01 6.60 2.86
N GLY A 103 -1.65 6.52 4.14
CA GLY A 103 -2.30 7.27 5.22
C GLY A 103 -2.66 6.45 6.46
N VAL A 104 -2.62 5.11 6.38
CA VAL A 104 -2.87 4.23 7.53
C VAL A 104 -1.94 4.65 8.68
N GLY A 105 -2.51 5.01 9.82
CA GLY A 105 -1.76 5.44 11.01
C GLY A 105 -0.98 6.75 10.90
N GLN A 106 -0.98 7.41 9.75
CA GLN A 106 -0.15 8.60 9.49
C GLN A 106 -0.98 9.89 9.31
N THR A 107 -2.29 9.80 9.06
CA THR A 107 -3.15 10.97 8.82
C THR A 107 -4.20 11.17 9.91
N ALA A 108 -4.60 12.44 10.11
CA ALA A 108 -5.73 12.77 10.98
C ALA A 108 -7.06 12.18 10.46
N ALA A 109 -7.19 12.04 9.13
CA ALA A 109 -8.33 11.43 8.48
C ALA A 109 -8.46 9.95 8.86
N PHE A 110 -7.39 9.17 8.78
CA PHE A 110 -7.36 7.79 9.27
C PHE A 110 -7.81 7.71 10.73
N ASN A 111 -7.20 8.53 11.61
CA ASN A 111 -7.52 8.51 13.04
C ASN A 111 -8.98 8.87 13.32
N THR A 112 -9.53 9.85 12.60
CA THR A 112 -10.93 10.28 12.73
C THR A 112 -11.89 9.18 12.30
N LYS A 113 -11.62 8.56 11.14
CA LYS A 113 -12.41 7.43 10.63
C LYS A 113 -12.37 6.22 11.54
N CYS A 114 -11.20 5.90 12.07
CA CYS A 114 -11.03 4.84 13.05
C CYS A 114 -11.80 5.10 14.34
N ALA A 115 -11.77 6.33 14.86
CA ALA A 115 -12.49 6.70 16.08
C ALA A 115 -14.01 6.67 15.90
N ALA A 116 -14.51 7.10 14.73
CA ALA A 116 -15.94 7.10 14.43
C ALA A 116 -16.47 5.73 13.97
N GLY A 117 -15.62 4.88 13.40
CA GLY A 117 -16.01 3.61 12.78
C GLY A 117 -16.83 3.79 11.50
N ASP A 118 -16.79 4.97 10.88
CA ASP A 118 -17.65 5.39 9.76
C ASP A 118 -17.00 5.12 8.38
N TRP A 119 -16.59 3.87 8.18
CA TRP A 119 -16.07 3.35 6.92
C TRP A 119 -17.22 2.97 5.97
N LYS A 120 -17.67 3.93 5.15
CA LYS A 120 -18.84 3.77 4.26
C LYS A 120 -18.65 2.72 3.17
N THR A 121 -17.42 2.50 2.74
CA THR A 121 -17.04 1.58 1.66
C THR A 121 -16.25 0.41 2.21
N ALA A 122 -15.27 0.66 3.11
CA ALA A 122 -14.40 -0.40 3.61
C ALA A 122 -15.13 -1.39 4.54
N LEU A 123 -16.09 -0.94 5.37
CA LEU A 123 -16.81 -1.84 6.27
C LEU A 123 -17.80 -2.76 5.54
N PRO A 124 -18.63 -2.30 4.57
CA PRO A 124 -19.43 -3.21 3.75
C PRO A 124 -18.57 -4.20 2.96
N LEU A 125 -17.43 -3.76 2.42
CA LEU A 125 -16.49 -4.64 1.72
C LEU A 125 -15.97 -5.73 2.65
N LEU A 126 -15.50 -5.37 3.84
CA LEU A 126 -15.07 -6.33 4.85
C LEU A 126 -16.18 -7.35 5.18
N ARG A 127 -17.41 -6.89 5.37
CA ARG A 127 -18.55 -7.77 5.68
C ARG A 127 -18.92 -8.70 4.54
N SER A 128 -18.61 -8.34 3.29
CA SER A 128 -18.75 -9.24 2.15
C SER A 128 -17.74 -10.39 2.17
N PHE A 129 -16.59 -10.19 2.83
CA PHE A 129 -15.55 -11.19 2.99
C PHE A 129 -15.79 -12.12 4.18
N ASP A 130 -16.14 -11.53 5.33
CA ASP A 130 -16.05 -12.19 6.63
C ASP A 130 -17.41 -12.30 7.34
N GLY A 131 -18.48 -11.87 6.67
CA GLY A 131 -19.86 -11.91 7.16
C GLY A 131 -20.32 -10.62 7.83
N ALA A 132 -21.63 -10.52 8.02
CA ALA A 132 -22.31 -9.28 8.44
C ALA A 132 -21.83 -8.69 9.78
N ASN A 133 -21.27 -9.53 10.66
CA ASN A 133 -20.80 -9.11 11.99
C ASN A 133 -19.35 -8.60 12.01
N ALA A 134 -18.64 -8.65 10.87
CA ALA A 134 -17.28 -8.17 10.79
C ALA A 134 -17.19 -6.65 11.08
N LYS A 135 -16.08 -6.26 11.70
CA LYS A 135 -15.78 -4.89 12.13
C LYS A 135 -14.34 -4.54 11.76
N ILE A 136 -14.14 -3.31 11.29
CA ILE A 136 -12.81 -2.72 11.20
C ILE A 136 -12.47 -2.20 12.59
N THR A 137 -11.29 -2.56 13.09
CA THR A 137 -10.73 -2.07 14.34
C THR A 137 -9.39 -1.40 14.06
N CYS A 138 -9.03 -0.38 14.83
CA CYS A 138 -7.76 0.31 14.66
C CYS A 138 -7.04 0.45 16.01
N GLY A 139 -5.71 0.50 15.97
CA GLY A 139 -4.89 0.65 17.16
C GLY A 139 -3.41 0.76 16.85
N GLY A 140 -2.71 1.63 17.56
CA GLY A 140 -1.25 1.79 17.43
C GLY A 140 -0.78 2.16 16.02
N GLY A 141 -1.59 2.89 15.24
CA GLY A 141 -1.29 3.24 13.85
C GLY A 141 -1.69 2.17 12.83
N HIS A 142 -2.31 1.07 13.26
CA HIS A 142 -2.69 -0.04 12.39
C HIS A 142 -4.21 -0.24 12.33
N PHE A 143 -4.65 -1.09 11.41
CA PHE A 143 -6.02 -1.59 11.35
C PHE A 143 -6.08 -3.12 11.24
N TRP A 144 -7.22 -3.67 11.62
CA TRP A 144 -7.58 -5.08 11.48
C TRP A 144 -9.05 -5.23 11.07
N PRO A 145 -9.40 -6.33 10.38
CA PRO A 145 -8.50 -7.34 9.80
C PRO A 145 -7.82 -6.83 8.52
N TYR A 146 -6.91 -7.64 7.96
CA TYR A 146 -6.19 -7.37 6.70
C TYR A 146 -5.20 -6.18 6.73
N GLY A 147 -4.74 -5.73 7.89
CA GLY A 147 -3.65 -4.76 7.99
C GLY A 147 -2.27 -5.34 7.65
N LEU A 148 -2.13 -6.66 7.62
CA LEU A 148 -0.87 -7.39 7.36
C LEU A 148 0.23 -7.07 8.40
N ASN A 149 -0.20 -6.89 9.65
CA ASN A 149 0.62 -6.45 10.78
C ASN A 149 1.57 -7.56 11.28
N TYR A 150 1.22 -8.83 11.03
CA TYR A 150 1.99 -10.00 11.43
C TYR A 150 2.14 -10.99 10.28
N ASP A 151 3.21 -11.80 10.29
CA ASP A 151 3.42 -12.86 9.29
C ASP A 151 2.25 -13.85 9.25
N THR A 152 1.61 -14.14 10.39
CA THR A 152 0.45 -15.02 10.49
C THR A 152 -0.80 -14.49 9.78
N GLU A 153 -0.83 -13.21 9.41
CA GLU A 153 -1.92 -12.63 8.63
C GLU A 153 -1.74 -12.84 7.11
N TRP A 154 -0.58 -13.34 6.67
CA TRP A 154 -0.28 -13.53 5.26
C TRP A 154 -1.01 -14.73 4.65
N SER A 155 -1.66 -14.47 3.52
CA SER A 155 -2.06 -15.45 2.51
C SER A 155 -2.26 -14.69 1.20
N GLU A 156 -2.26 -15.38 0.05
CA GLU A 156 -2.56 -14.71 -1.24
C GLU A 156 -3.93 -14.02 -1.23
N THR A 157 -4.92 -14.63 -0.58
CA THR A 157 -6.25 -14.04 -0.39
C THR A 157 -6.18 -12.80 0.49
N ASN A 158 -5.48 -12.86 1.63
CA ASN A 158 -5.39 -11.74 2.55
C ASN A 158 -4.57 -10.59 1.95
N ALA A 159 -3.56 -10.87 1.13
CA ALA A 159 -2.83 -9.87 0.38
C ALA A 159 -3.74 -9.11 -0.58
N ASN A 160 -4.59 -9.80 -1.34
CA ASN A 160 -5.55 -9.13 -2.21
C ASN A 160 -6.56 -8.30 -1.40
N ARG A 161 -7.12 -8.88 -0.34
CA ARG A 161 -8.08 -8.19 0.54
C ARG A 161 -7.47 -6.96 1.22
N HIS A 162 -6.19 -7.00 1.59
CA HIS A 162 -5.46 -5.85 2.11
C HIS A 162 -5.53 -4.67 1.15
N VAL A 163 -5.15 -4.85 -0.12
CA VAL A 163 -5.19 -3.76 -1.10
C VAL A 163 -6.62 -3.26 -1.30
N GLN A 164 -7.59 -4.17 -1.43
CA GLN A 164 -8.99 -3.79 -1.63
C GLN A 164 -9.56 -3.00 -0.44
N ILE A 165 -9.20 -3.36 0.79
CA ILE A 165 -9.61 -2.62 2.00
C ILE A 165 -8.92 -1.27 2.07
N VAL A 166 -7.60 -1.19 1.80
CA VAL A 166 -6.87 0.08 1.78
C VAL A 166 -7.46 1.03 0.72
N GLU A 167 -7.78 0.53 -0.47
CA GLU A 167 -8.46 1.31 -1.52
C GLU A 167 -9.84 1.81 -1.06
N ALA A 168 -10.62 0.96 -0.42
CA ALA A 168 -11.91 1.35 0.11
C ALA A 168 -11.80 2.40 1.25
N MET A 169 -10.74 2.31 2.08
CA MET A 169 -10.44 3.32 3.10
C MET A 169 -10.05 4.66 2.46
N LEU A 170 -9.24 4.65 1.40
CA LEU A 170 -8.92 5.85 0.61
C LEU A 170 -10.18 6.47 0.01
N THR A 171 -11.07 5.64 -0.55
CA THR A 171 -12.38 6.06 -1.08
C THR A 171 -13.25 6.72 0.00
N ASP A 172 -13.17 6.24 1.24
CA ASP A 172 -13.90 6.80 2.38
C ASP A 172 -13.29 8.12 2.90
N GLY A 173 -12.17 8.56 2.33
CA GLY A 173 -11.50 9.82 2.66
C GLY A 173 -10.40 9.71 3.72
N MET A 174 -9.74 8.56 3.83
CA MET A 174 -8.46 8.39 4.56
C MET A 174 -7.34 9.23 3.96
#